data_AF-A0AAW4ZD96-F1
#
_entry.id   AF-A0AAW4ZD96-F1
#
_cell.length_a   1.000
_cell.length_b   1.000
_cell.length_c   1.000
_cell.angle_alpha   90.00
_cell.angle_beta   90.00
_cell.angle_gamma   90.00
#
_symmetry.space_group_name_H-M   'P 1'
#
loop_
_entity.id
_entity.type
_entity.pdbx_description
1 polymer ?
#
loop_
_entity_poly.entity_id
_entity_poly.type
_entity_poly.pdbx_seq_one_letter_code
_entity_poly.pdbx_strand_id
1 'polypeptide(L)'
;ASKGEKGRDYWDRKLYTTTNSVYNAANVFLFVADNTSVEWTLKGGYMDGKRTFILGTNNNRNRVSSMYGLTKVQEALFPTFIPIIDIHSHPYNPFASPEDMDNARLLRDIRYGIYYKDNIINYTDQNNSTYSIKVNSMNDLMRYIFQQLR
;
A
#
# COMPACT_ATOMS: atom_id res chain seq x y z
N ALA A 1 -5.66 35.42 -9.13
CA ALA A 1 -6.22 34.08 -9.39
C ALA A 1 -5.38 33.07 -8.64
N SER A 2 -5.96 32.35 -7.69
CA SER A 2 -5.24 31.36 -6.87
C SER A 2 -4.71 30.25 -7.77
N LYS A 3 -3.41 29.96 -7.65
CA LYS A 3 -2.83 28.74 -8.20
C LYS A 3 -3.38 27.59 -7.36
N GLY A 4 -4.49 27.01 -7.80
CA GLY A 4 -4.94 25.71 -7.30
C GLY A 4 -3.88 24.70 -7.67
N GLU A 5 -3.02 24.38 -6.70
CA GLU A 5 -2.13 23.23 -6.77
C GLU A 5 -3.01 21.98 -6.89
N LYS A 6 -3.24 21.55 -8.13
CA LYS A 6 -3.94 20.30 -8.40
C LYS A 6 -3.09 19.18 -7.82
N GLY A 7 -3.51 18.64 -6.67
CA GLY A 7 -2.86 17.54 -5.96
C GLY A 7 -2.63 16.26 -6.78
N ARG A 8 -3.13 16.21 -8.03
CA ARG A 8 -3.02 15.09 -8.96
C ARG A 8 -1.61 14.81 -9.50
N ASP A 9 -0.72 15.80 -9.60
CA ASP A 9 0.56 15.61 -10.33
C ASP A 9 1.79 15.41 -9.44
N TYR A 10 1.73 15.77 -8.15
CA TYR A 10 2.88 15.73 -7.25
C TYR A 10 2.98 14.45 -6.41
N TRP A 11 1.83 13.82 -6.10
CA TRP A 11 1.78 12.78 -5.07
C TRP A 11 1.53 11.37 -5.62
N ASP A 12 0.69 11.18 -6.65
CA ASP A 12 0.29 9.84 -7.12
C ASP A 12 0.19 9.72 -8.65
N ARG A 13 0.83 8.69 -9.23
CA ARG A 13 0.67 8.29 -10.65
C ARG A 13 0.55 6.77 -10.71
N LYS A 14 -0.28 6.10 -11.51
CA LYS A 14 -1.65 6.31 -12.02
C LYS A 14 -2.27 4.96 -12.45
N LEU A 15 -1.71 3.83 -12.01
CA LEU A 15 -2.15 2.50 -12.42
C LEU A 15 -2.64 1.76 -11.19
N TYR A 16 -3.95 1.64 -11.08
CA TYR A 16 -4.58 0.87 -10.02
C TYR A 16 -5.71 0.04 -10.56
N THR A 17 -6.03 -1.00 -9.82
CA THR A 17 -7.29 -1.74 -9.94
C THR A 17 -7.84 -1.99 -8.56
N THR A 18 -9.12 -2.33 -8.48
CA THR A 18 -9.78 -2.66 -7.22
C THR A 18 -10.41 -4.04 -7.28
N THR A 19 -10.52 -4.69 -6.12
CA THR A 19 -11.21 -5.96 -5.96
C THR A 19 -11.80 -6.05 -4.55
N ASN A 20 -12.93 -6.73 -4.41
CA ASN A 20 -13.49 -7.07 -3.10
C ASN A 20 -13.03 -8.46 -2.61
N SER A 21 -12.25 -9.18 -3.43
CA SER A 21 -11.71 -10.51 -3.11
C SER A 21 -10.29 -10.39 -2.58
N VAL A 22 -10.08 -10.79 -1.32
CA VAL A 22 -8.72 -10.89 -0.74
C VAL A 22 -7.86 -11.92 -1.48
N TYR A 23 -8.48 -12.96 -2.03
CA TYR A 23 -7.78 -13.99 -2.79
C TYR A 23 -7.17 -13.36 -4.04
N ASN A 24 -7.98 -12.61 -4.81
CA ASN A 24 -7.48 -11.93 -6.02
C ASN A 24 -6.41 -10.89 -5.64
N ALA A 25 -6.63 -10.14 -4.56
CA ALA A 25 -5.68 -9.15 -4.08
C ALA A 25 -4.33 -9.77 -3.75
N ALA A 26 -4.31 -10.81 -2.90
CA ALA A 26 -3.10 -11.49 -2.46
C ALA A 26 -2.40 -12.23 -3.61
N ASN A 27 -3.16 -12.93 -4.47
CA ASN A 27 -2.60 -13.67 -5.60
C ASN A 27 -1.90 -12.74 -6.59
N VAL A 28 -2.57 -11.66 -7.01
CA VAL A 28 -1.98 -10.69 -7.94
C VAL A 28 -0.79 -10.01 -7.31
N PHE A 29 -0.89 -9.54 -6.07
CA PHE A 29 0.20 -8.84 -5.38
C PHE A 29 1.46 -9.69 -5.25
N LEU A 30 1.35 -10.94 -4.78
CA LEU A 30 2.52 -11.82 -4.66
C LEU A 30 3.12 -12.10 -6.04
N PHE A 31 2.28 -12.42 -7.03
CA PHE A 31 2.76 -12.66 -8.39
C PHE A 31 3.58 -11.47 -8.92
N VAL A 32 3.06 -10.24 -8.83
CA VAL A 32 3.77 -9.07 -9.37
C VAL A 32 4.96 -8.65 -8.51
N ALA A 33 4.90 -8.79 -7.19
CA ALA A 33 6.00 -8.47 -6.29
C ALA A 33 7.20 -9.41 -6.49
N ASP A 34 6.95 -10.69 -6.75
CA ASP A 34 7.99 -11.71 -6.94
C ASP A 34 8.56 -11.73 -8.36
N ASN A 35 7.84 -11.19 -9.35
CA ASN A 35 8.20 -11.29 -10.77
C ASN A 35 8.55 -9.95 -11.44
N THR A 36 8.61 -8.85 -10.68
CA THR A 36 8.96 -7.54 -11.24
C THR A 36 10.02 -6.81 -10.42
N SER A 37 10.74 -5.90 -11.07
CA SER A 37 11.77 -5.06 -10.44
C SER A 37 11.25 -3.68 -10.00
N VAL A 38 9.93 -3.52 -9.95
CA VAL A 38 9.24 -2.27 -9.59
C VAL A 38 8.40 -2.49 -8.34
N GLU A 39 8.11 -1.41 -7.62
CA GLU A 39 7.28 -1.50 -6.43
C GLU A 39 5.80 -1.64 -6.81
N TRP A 40 5.11 -2.47 -6.05
CA TRP A 40 3.66 -2.66 -6.13
C TRP A 40 3.04 -2.41 -4.76
N THR A 41 1.80 -1.95 -4.72
CA THR A 41 1.04 -1.76 -3.49
C THR A 41 -0.18 -2.65 -3.45
N LEU A 42 -0.50 -3.15 -2.26
CA LEU A 42 -1.76 -3.76 -1.84
C LEU A 42 -2.26 -2.96 -0.65
N LYS A 43 -3.29 -2.16 -0.89
CA LYS A 43 -3.99 -1.36 0.11
C LYS A 43 -5.30 -2.05 0.44
N GLY A 44 -5.65 -2.14 1.71
CA GLY A 44 -6.85 -2.84 2.16
C GLY A 44 -7.64 -2.02 3.17
N GLY A 45 -8.97 -2.09 3.06
CA GLY A 45 -9.87 -1.30 3.89
C GLY A 45 -11.32 -1.46 3.43
N TYR A 46 -12.11 -0.42 3.62
CA TYR A 46 -13.53 -0.38 3.24
C TYR A 46 -13.82 0.78 2.31
N MET A 47 -14.56 0.53 1.23
CA MET A 47 -15.07 1.54 0.31
C MET A 47 -16.58 1.38 0.28
N ASP A 48 -17.33 2.44 0.62
CA ASP A 48 -18.79 2.43 0.65
C ASP A 48 -19.39 1.25 1.44
N GLY A 49 -18.78 0.95 2.60
CA GLY A 49 -19.18 -0.16 3.48
C GLY A 49 -18.75 -1.55 3.02
N LYS A 50 -18.08 -1.69 1.87
CA LYS A 50 -17.60 -2.98 1.34
C LYS A 50 -16.10 -3.11 1.50
N ARG A 51 -15.65 -4.28 1.95
CA ARG A 51 -14.23 -4.62 1.97
C ARG A 51 -13.65 -4.48 0.57
N THR A 52 -12.64 -3.64 0.43
CA THR A 52 -12.05 -3.29 -0.86
C THR A 52 -10.54 -3.29 -0.76
N PHE A 53 -9.91 -3.83 -1.79
CA PHE A 53 -8.47 -3.85 -1.96
C PHE A 53 -8.12 -3.05 -3.19
N ILE A 54 -7.11 -2.20 -3.08
CA ILE A 54 -6.55 -1.42 -4.19
C ILE A 54 -5.16 -1.98 -4.45
N LEU A 55 -4.93 -2.42 -5.68
CA LEU A 55 -3.63 -2.84 -6.16
C LEU A 55 -3.10 -1.79 -7.11
N GLY A 56 -1.80 -1.55 -7.15
CA GLY A 56 -1.24 -0.68 -8.17
C GLY A 56 0.28 -0.55 -8.15
N THR A 57 0.77 0.20 -9.12
CA THR A 57 2.18 0.56 -9.28
C THR A 57 2.27 1.88 -10.04
N ASN A 58 3.39 2.57 -9.91
CA ASN A 58 3.73 3.70 -10.78
C ASN A 58 4.82 3.32 -11.81
N ASN A 59 5.14 2.02 -11.92
CA ASN A 59 6.23 1.46 -12.72
C ASN A 59 7.63 2.02 -12.35
N ASN A 60 7.78 2.49 -11.12
CA ASN A 60 9.04 2.94 -10.55
C ASN A 60 9.50 1.93 -9.48
N ARG A 61 10.81 1.87 -9.30
CA ARG A 61 11.50 0.90 -8.46
C ARG A 61 11.65 1.29 -6.99
N ASN A 62 11.35 2.55 -6.66
CA ASN A 62 11.61 3.15 -5.34
C ASN A 62 10.43 4.00 -4.83
N ARG A 63 9.24 3.85 -5.41
CA ARG A 63 8.09 4.65 -5.01
C ARG A 63 6.80 3.94 -5.39
N VAL A 64 5.83 3.92 -4.49
CA VAL A 64 4.41 3.74 -4.81
C VAL A 64 3.62 4.97 -4.41
N SER A 65 2.37 5.00 -4.86
CA SER A 65 1.42 6.04 -4.51
C SER A 65 0.99 5.95 -3.06
N SER A 66 0.96 7.10 -2.40
CA SER A 66 0.66 7.19 -0.96
C SER A 66 -0.83 7.10 -0.72
N MET A 67 -1.22 6.50 0.40
CA MET A 67 -2.64 6.45 0.75
C MET A 67 -3.26 7.85 0.89
N TYR A 68 -2.48 8.84 1.33
CA TYR A 68 -2.93 10.22 1.46
C TYR A 68 -3.30 10.82 0.10
N GLY A 69 -2.48 10.60 -0.93
CA GLY A 69 -2.76 11.02 -2.30
C GLY A 69 -4.02 10.34 -2.88
N LEU A 70 -4.28 9.10 -2.50
CA LEU A 70 -5.43 8.35 -2.99
C LEU A 70 -6.76 8.73 -2.34
N THR A 71 -6.73 9.26 -1.11
CA THR A 71 -7.95 9.38 -0.27
C THR A 71 -8.22 10.76 0.32
N LYS A 72 -7.21 11.64 0.47
CA LYS A 72 -7.35 12.90 1.23
C LYS A 72 -7.14 14.19 0.42
N VAL A 73 -6.60 14.10 -0.79
CA VAL A 73 -6.38 15.29 -1.64
C VAL A 73 -7.66 15.71 -2.36
N GLN A 74 -7.69 16.95 -2.84
CA GLN A 74 -8.76 17.43 -3.72
C GLN A 74 -8.80 16.56 -4.99
N GLU A 75 -10.00 16.08 -5.36
CA GLU A 75 -10.20 15.11 -6.47
C GLU A 75 -9.46 13.78 -6.26
N ALA A 76 -9.35 13.32 -5.01
CA ALA A 76 -8.89 11.98 -4.66
C ALA A 76 -9.61 10.90 -5.49
N LEU A 77 -8.86 9.87 -5.92
CA LEU A 77 -9.40 8.77 -6.73
C LEU A 77 -10.36 7.89 -5.93
N PHE A 78 -10.10 7.74 -4.63
CA PHE A 78 -10.85 6.89 -3.73
C PHE A 78 -11.28 7.67 -2.48
N PRO A 79 -12.12 8.71 -2.64
CA PRO A 79 -12.42 9.67 -1.57
C PRO A 79 -13.24 9.06 -0.41
N THR A 80 -13.95 7.96 -0.67
CA THR A 80 -14.74 7.22 0.35
C THR A 80 -14.02 6.01 0.91
N PHE A 81 -12.77 5.75 0.48
CA PHE A 81 -11.99 4.64 0.99
C PHE A 81 -11.49 4.93 2.40
N ILE A 82 -11.78 4.01 3.32
CA ILE A 82 -11.31 3.99 4.69
C ILE A 82 -10.17 2.97 4.75
N PRO A 83 -8.91 3.41 4.64
CA PRO A 83 -7.77 2.51 4.62
C PRO A 83 -7.44 1.96 6.01
N ILE A 84 -7.01 0.71 6.06
CA ILE A 84 -6.57 0.04 7.28
C ILE A 84 -5.15 -0.50 7.13
N ILE A 85 -4.84 -1.04 5.94
CA ILE A 85 -3.51 -1.55 5.61
C ILE A 85 -2.97 -0.92 4.33
N ASP A 86 -1.66 -0.73 4.30
CA ASP A 86 -0.88 -0.34 3.12
C ASP A 86 0.38 -1.20 3.08
N ILE A 87 0.36 -2.22 2.22
CA ILE A 87 1.51 -3.09 1.98
C ILE A 87 2.10 -2.69 0.65
N HIS A 88 3.41 -2.51 0.56
CA HIS A 88 4.09 -2.35 -0.73
C HIS A 88 5.34 -3.19 -0.85
N SER A 89 5.70 -3.60 -2.06
CA SER A 89 6.89 -4.40 -2.29
C SER A 89 8.12 -3.53 -2.41
N HIS A 90 9.23 -3.96 -1.82
CA HIS A 90 10.55 -3.42 -2.14
C HIS A 90 11.32 -4.48 -2.94
N PRO A 91 11.88 -4.16 -4.12
CA PRO A 91 12.65 -5.14 -4.88
C PRO A 91 14.05 -5.40 -4.30
N TYR A 92 14.64 -4.45 -3.55
CA TYR A 92 16.08 -4.47 -3.23
C TYR A 92 16.42 -4.54 -1.74
N ASN A 93 15.62 -3.95 -0.85
CA ASN A 93 15.92 -3.88 0.57
C ASN A 93 14.65 -3.91 1.45
N PRO A 94 14.73 -4.38 2.71
CA PRO A 94 13.56 -4.54 3.57
C PRO A 94 13.19 -3.29 4.40
N PHE A 95 13.82 -2.14 4.18
CA PHE A 95 13.71 -0.98 5.07
C PHE A 95 12.82 0.11 4.49
N ALA A 96 11.98 0.72 5.33
CA ALA A 96 11.21 1.88 4.92
C ALA A 96 12.15 3.06 4.60
N SER A 97 11.97 3.64 3.42
CA SER A 97 12.67 4.84 2.97
C SER A 97 12.16 6.09 3.73
N PRO A 98 12.89 7.21 3.71
CA PRO A 98 12.37 8.47 4.26
C PRO A 98 11.00 8.86 3.69
N GLU A 99 10.74 8.59 2.41
CA GLU A 99 9.45 8.88 1.76
C GLU A 99 8.33 7.98 2.28
N ASP A 100 8.60 6.69 2.53
CA ASP A 100 7.65 5.78 3.16
C ASP A 100 7.27 6.26 4.57
N MET A 101 8.26 6.74 5.32
CA MET A 101 8.09 7.27 6.66
C MET A 101 7.29 8.58 6.64
N ASP A 102 7.52 9.45 5.67
CA ASP A 102 6.74 10.67 5.46
C ASP A 102 5.28 10.35 5.13
N ASN A 103 5.03 9.35 4.29
CA ASN A 103 3.67 8.88 4.01
C ASN A 103 2.99 8.32 5.26
N ALA A 104 3.71 7.57 6.09
CA ALA A 104 3.19 7.07 7.37
C ALA A 104 2.84 8.20 8.35
N ARG A 105 3.57 9.33 8.32
CA ARG A 105 3.26 10.52 9.15
C ARG A 105 1.94 11.17 8.76
N LEU A 106 1.56 11.12 7.48
CA LEU A 106 0.34 11.73 6.98
C LEU A 106 -0.93 10.95 7.38
N LEU A 107 -0.82 9.63 7.59
CA LEU A 107 -1.92 8.76 7.99
C LEU A 107 -1.45 7.70 9.00
N ARG A 108 -1.45 8.07 10.29
CA ARG A 108 -0.86 7.27 11.38
C ARG A 108 -1.68 6.06 11.84
N ASP A 109 -2.98 6.04 11.54
CA ASP A 109 -3.89 4.98 11.98
C ASP A 109 -3.91 3.75 11.02
N ILE A 110 -2.95 3.70 10.09
CA ILE A 110 -2.82 2.63 9.08
C ILE A 110 -1.68 1.70 9.48
N ARG A 111 -1.84 0.41 9.18
CA ARG A 111 -0.78 -0.59 9.27
C ARG A 111 0.03 -0.58 7.99
N TYR A 112 1.28 -0.12 8.08
CA TYR A 112 2.20 -0.12 6.95
C TYR A 112 3.12 -1.35 6.98
N GLY A 113 3.34 -1.94 5.82
CA GLY A 113 4.21 -3.09 5.67
C GLY A 113 4.96 -3.11 4.35
N ILE A 114 6.21 -3.56 4.40
CA ILE A 114 7.03 -3.77 3.21
C ILE A 114 7.09 -5.26 2.94
N TYR A 115 6.68 -5.68 1.75
CA TYR A 115 6.93 -7.04 1.27
C TYR A 115 8.34 -7.13 0.65
N TYR A 116 9.20 -7.96 1.23
CA TYR A 116 10.55 -8.23 0.74
C TYR A 116 10.92 -9.69 0.99
N LYS A 117 11.21 -10.43 -0.09
CA LYS A 117 11.67 -11.84 -0.04
C LYS A 117 10.87 -12.69 0.94
N ASP A 118 9.58 -12.90 0.65
CA ASP A 118 8.68 -13.72 1.47
C ASP A 118 8.46 -13.20 2.90
N ASN A 119 8.69 -11.92 3.17
CA ASN A 119 8.45 -11.31 4.48
C ASN A 119 7.64 -10.03 4.35
N ILE A 120 6.71 -9.81 5.26
CA ILE A 120 6.12 -8.49 5.52
C ILE A 120 6.86 -7.88 6.69
N ILE A 121 7.58 -6.79 6.46
CA ILE A 121 8.29 -5.99 7.46
C ILE A 121 7.41 -4.80 7.81
N ASN A 122 6.85 -4.78 9.02
CA ASN A 122 6.01 -3.66 9.46
C ASN A 122 6.87 -2.46 9.84
N TYR A 123 6.38 -1.26 9.57
CA TYR A 123 7.04 -0.02 9.96
C TYR A 123 6.02 1.02 10.45
N THR A 124 6.50 2.05 11.13
CA THR A 124 5.71 3.19 11.60
C THR A 124 6.37 4.50 11.17
N ASP A 125 5.78 5.65 11.49
CA ASP A 125 6.39 6.97 11.24
C ASP A 125 7.66 7.25 12.08
N GLN A 126 7.95 6.37 13.04
CA GLN A 126 9.08 6.47 13.99
C GLN A 126 10.11 5.37 13.80
N ASN A 127 9.70 4.17 13.39
CA ASN A 127 10.58 3.02 13.20
C ASN A 127 10.47 2.49 11.78
N ASN A 128 11.59 2.47 11.04
CA ASN A 128 11.64 2.02 9.65
C ASN A 128 11.59 0.49 9.47
N SER A 129 11.62 -0.24 10.58
CA SER A 129 11.38 -1.68 10.70
C SER A 129 11.01 -1.98 12.14
N THR A 130 9.99 -2.80 12.36
CA THR A 130 9.56 -3.22 13.69
C THR A 130 9.67 -4.73 13.85
N TYR A 131 8.71 -5.48 13.33
CA TYR A 131 8.72 -6.93 13.30
C TYR A 131 8.34 -7.45 11.92
N SER A 132 8.86 -8.63 11.58
CA SER A 132 8.59 -9.30 10.31
C SER A 132 7.68 -10.50 10.49
N ILE A 133 6.84 -10.74 9.49
CA ILE A 133 6.01 -11.94 9.37
C ILE A 133 6.43 -12.65 8.10
N LYS A 134 6.68 -13.95 8.20
CA LYS A 134 7.00 -14.77 7.03
C LYS A 134 5.73 -15.13 6.25
N VAL A 135 5.79 -14.97 4.93
CA VAL A 135 4.74 -15.28 3.97
C VAL A 135 5.22 -16.45 3.12
N ASN A 136 5.02 -17.68 3.58
CA ASN A 136 5.43 -18.87 2.80
C ASN A 136 4.40 -19.24 1.74
N SER A 137 3.20 -18.67 1.82
CA SER A 137 2.09 -18.95 0.94
C SER A 137 1.15 -17.75 0.86
N MET A 138 0.35 -17.70 -0.20
CA MET A 138 -0.75 -16.75 -0.33
C MET A 138 -1.72 -16.80 0.87
N ASN A 139 -1.92 -17.98 1.48
CA ASN A 139 -2.75 -18.11 2.67
C ASN A 139 -2.18 -17.34 3.87
N ASP A 140 -0.86 -17.22 3.98
CA ASP A 140 -0.22 -16.46 5.06
C ASP A 140 -0.47 -14.96 4.88
N LEU A 141 -0.35 -14.44 3.65
CA LEU A 141 -0.69 -13.06 3.32
C LEU A 141 -2.18 -12.78 3.56
N MET A 142 -3.08 -13.66 3.11
CA MET A 142 -4.52 -13.54 3.35
C MET A 142 -4.86 -13.53 4.84
N ARG A 143 -4.23 -14.40 5.63
CA ARG A 143 -4.40 -14.44 7.09
C ARG A 143 -3.93 -13.14 7.74
N TYR A 144 -2.75 -12.64 7.35
CA TYR A 144 -2.25 -11.35 7.83
C TYR A 144 -3.24 -10.23 7.54
N ILE A 145 -3.70 -10.10 6.29
CA ILE A 145 -4.70 -9.10 5.88
C ILE A 145 -5.97 -9.21 6.72
N PHE A 146 -6.51 -10.42 6.90
CA PHE A 146 -7.73 -10.61 7.68
C PHE A 146 -7.56 -10.30 9.16
N GLN A 147 -6.37 -10.44 9.73
CA GLN A 147 -6.10 -10.05 11.11
C GLN A 147 -6.12 -8.53 11.28
N GLN A 148 -5.69 -7.78 10.26
CA GLN A 148 -5.67 -6.31 10.32
C GLN A 148 -7.06 -5.71 10.07
N LEU A 149 -7.90 -6.33 9.24
CA LEU A 149 -9.23 -5.82 8.85
C LEU A 149 -10.36 -6.16 9.85
N ARG A 150 -10.01 -6.62 11.06
CA ARG A 150 -10.97 -6.97 12.11
C ARG A 150 -11.57 -5.75 12.78
#